data_AF-A0A6M1ZLP0-F1
#
_entry.id   AF-A0A6M1ZLP0-F1
#
_cell.length_a   1.000
_cell.length_b   1.000
_cell.length_c   1.000
_cell.angle_alpha   90.00
_cell.angle_beta   90.00
_cell.angle_gamma   90.00
#
_symmetry.space_group_name_H-M   'P 1'
#
loop_
_entity.id
_entity.type
_entity.pdbx_description
1 polymer ?
#
loop_
_entity_poly.entity_id
_entity_poly.type
_entity_poly.pdbx_seq_one_letter_code
_entity_poly.pdbx_strand_id
1 'polypeptide(L)'
;MIKIANRLRPFSHLPGSCCLIPGTSYEVEVYPSLIRFYDLGQGERELIDEIAVETKGVLKGFTVMQDLERGCVSVWGEGLSYHVLPTLKIVETKNPKIKKPAFHEKLSLGSHKKQEWEMVKKRCDFREVFPLWFRLGSLTPVEGSLKSKKGIFSLLEECKEKIDAHRPERILFSFERLFLAGFRSMMVPRLVDEDYLGILPAECEPGSETALHLLSEGARLIRSLFITQKKNEIKILPNLPPEFFAGRMVQLNCDAGEVDLEWTKKCMRQMVLREKRSGEVTFDFPSSA
;
A
#
# COMPACT_ATOMS: atom_id res chain seq x y z
N MET A 1 21.00 7.96 -10.62
CA MET A 1 19.57 8.08 -10.96
C MET A 1 18.83 7.04 -10.15
N ILE A 2 17.84 7.44 -9.34
CA ILE A 2 17.06 6.50 -8.53
C ILE A 2 16.13 5.75 -9.49
N LYS A 3 16.40 4.46 -9.70
CA LYS A 3 15.51 3.60 -10.49
C LYS A 3 14.29 3.33 -9.63
N ILE A 4 13.10 3.67 -10.15
CA ILE A 4 11.86 3.21 -9.54
C ILE A 4 11.87 1.69 -9.65
N ALA A 5 11.66 1.02 -8.52
CA ALA A 5 11.48 -0.41 -8.54
C ALA A 5 10.29 -0.72 -9.45
N ASN A 6 10.54 -1.26 -10.64
CA ASN A 6 9.50 -1.74 -11.57
C ASN A 6 8.79 -3.00 -11.04
N ARG A 7 8.89 -3.29 -9.73
CA ARG A 7 8.55 -4.57 -9.10
C ARG A 7 8.04 -4.32 -7.68
N LEU A 8 6.86 -3.71 -7.57
CA LEU A 8 6.07 -3.71 -6.33
C LEU A 8 5.35 -5.05 -6.24
N ARG A 9 6.08 -6.05 -5.74
CA ARG A 9 5.71 -7.46 -5.71
C ARG A 9 6.09 -8.10 -4.37
N PRO A 10 5.43 -7.72 -3.26
CA PRO A 10 5.66 -8.39 -2.00
C PRO A 10 5.24 -9.85 -2.10
N PHE A 11 5.99 -10.71 -1.42
CA PHE A 11 5.76 -12.14 -1.44
C PHE A 11 6.02 -12.76 -0.08
N SER A 12 5.39 -13.91 0.18
CA SER A 12 5.62 -14.73 1.36
C SER A 12 5.77 -16.19 0.95
N HIS A 13 6.54 -16.94 1.76
CA HIS A 13 6.70 -18.39 1.65
C HIS A 13 5.80 -19.18 2.62
N LEU A 14 5.02 -18.49 3.47
CA LEU A 14 4.24 -19.13 4.52
C LEU A 14 2.88 -19.62 4.01
N PRO A 15 2.48 -20.88 4.27
CA PRO A 15 1.09 -21.31 4.16
C PRO A 15 0.16 -20.43 4.99
N GLY A 16 -1.03 -20.14 4.46
CA GLY A 16 -1.99 -19.23 5.10
C GLY A 16 -1.66 -17.75 4.92
N SER A 17 -0.69 -17.42 4.05
CA SER A 17 -0.44 -16.04 3.67
C SER A 17 -1.67 -15.45 3.01
N CYS A 18 -2.03 -14.24 3.43
CA CYS A 18 -3.14 -13.51 2.84
C CYS A 18 -2.68 -12.17 2.23
N CYS A 19 -3.36 -11.77 1.17
CA CYS A 19 -3.16 -10.48 0.50
C CYS A 19 -4.44 -10.05 -0.19
N LEU A 20 -4.56 -8.74 -0.41
CA LEU A 20 -5.60 -8.22 -1.29
C LEU A 20 -5.30 -8.55 -2.74
N ILE A 21 -6.34 -8.86 -3.51
CA ILE A 21 -6.27 -8.88 -4.96
C ILE A 21 -6.28 -7.42 -5.43
N PRO A 22 -5.18 -6.90 -6.03
CA PRO A 22 -5.04 -5.47 -6.22
C PRO A 22 -6.10 -4.92 -7.18
N GLY A 23 -6.73 -3.79 -6.80
CA GLY A 23 -7.84 -3.22 -7.57
C GLY A 23 -9.24 -3.68 -7.13
N THR A 24 -9.34 -4.48 -6.06
CA THR A 24 -10.62 -5.05 -5.58
C THR A 24 -10.77 -4.89 -4.06
N SER A 25 -11.94 -5.19 -3.53
CA SER A 25 -12.19 -5.35 -2.09
C SER A 25 -11.84 -6.75 -1.56
N TYR A 26 -11.38 -7.65 -2.44
CA TYR A 26 -11.22 -9.06 -2.11
C TYR A 26 -9.85 -9.39 -1.54
N GLU A 27 -9.86 -10.12 -0.44
CA GLU A 27 -8.70 -10.80 0.12
C GLU A 27 -8.66 -12.24 -0.39
N VAL A 28 -7.46 -12.72 -0.67
CA VAL A 28 -7.19 -14.14 -0.88
C VAL A 28 -6.24 -14.64 0.20
N GLU A 29 -6.59 -15.76 0.81
CA GLU A 29 -5.78 -16.49 1.77
C GLU A 29 -5.38 -17.83 1.15
N VAL A 30 -4.08 -18.09 1.08
CA VAL A 30 -3.55 -19.18 0.24
C VAL A 30 -2.73 -20.16 1.07
N TYR A 31 -3.13 -21.42 0.97
CA TYR A 31 -2.41 -22.59 1.45
C TYR A 31 -1.98 -23.45 0.24
N PRO A 32 -1.05 -24.40 0.41
CA PRO A 32 -0.66 -25.31 -0.66
C PRO A 32 -1.84 -26.06 -1.31
N SER A 33 -2.81 -26.49 -0.51
CA SER A 33 -3.95 -27.31 -0.95
C SER A 33 -5.31 -26.62 -0.83
N LEU A 34 -5.35 -25.32 -0.52
CA LEU A 34 -6.58 -24.59 -0.22
C LEU A 34 -6.43 -23.12 -0.55
N ILE A 35 -7.45 -22.52 -1.16
CA ILE A 35 -7.56 -21.08 -1.37
C ILE A 35 -8.89 -20.63 -0.78
N ARG A 36 -8.87 -19.54 -0.02
CA ARG A 36 -10.07 -18.89 0.51
C ARG A 36 -10.16 -17.46 -0.02
N PHE A 37 -11.37 -17.06 -0.35
CA PHE A 37 -11.70 -15.72 -0.80
C PHE A 37 -12.58 -15.03 0.22
N TYR A 38 -12.24 -13.79 0.54
CA TYR A 38 -13.00 -12.97 1.48
C TYR A 38 -13.37 -11.63 0.88
N ASP A 39 -14.55 -11.10 1.22
CA ASP A 39 -14.91 -9.71 0.96
C ASP A 39 -14.53 -8.85 2.16
N LEU A 40 -13.86 -7.73 1.90
CA LEU A 40 -13.64 -6.67 2.86
C LEU A 40 -14.45 -5.40 2.54
N GLY A 41 -15.30 -5.44 1.52
CA GLY A 41 -16.02 -4.27 1.00
C GLY A 41 -17.06 -3.71 1.98
N GLN A 42 -17.62 -4.55 2.85
CA GLN A 42 -18.66 -4.18 3.79
C GLN A 42 -18.30 -4.64 5.20
N GLY A 43 -18.14 -3.71 6.14
CA GLY A 43 -17.97 -4.03 7.56
C GLY A 43 -16.86 -5.05 7.85
N GLU A 44 -17.27 -6.21 8.36
CA GLU A 44 -16.39 -7.31 8.75
C GLU A 44 -15.94 -8.17 7.57
N ARG A 45 -14.88 -8.95 7.77
CA ARG A 45 -14.34 -9.88 6.78
C ARG A 45 -15.29 -11.06 6.57
N GLU A 46 -15.89 -11.17 5.39
CA GLU A 46 -16.83 -12.24 5.02
C GLU A 46 -16.18 -13.30 4.12
N LEU A 47 -16.33 -14.59 4.41
CA LEU A 47 -15.86 -15.67 3.51
C LEU A 47 -16.84 -15.82 2.34
N ILE A 48 -16.35 -15.65 1.11
CA ILE A 48 -17.15 -15.76 -0.12
C ILE A 48 -17.05 -17.15 -0.73
N ASP A 49 -15.84 -17.72 -0.78
CA ASP A 49 -15.59 -18.98 -1.47
C ASP A 49 -14.35 -19.70 -0.91
N GLU A 50 -14.32 -21.02 -1.06
CA GLU A 50 -13.23 -21.90 -0.66
C GLU A 50 -12.99 -22.95 -1.75
N ILE A 51 -11.77 -23.00 -2.27
CA ILE A 51 -11.39 -23.87 -3.38
C ILE A 51 -10.26 -24.80 -2.94
N ALA A 52 -10.50 -26.10 -3.02
CA ALA A 52 -9.46 -27.10 -2.85
C ALA A 52 -8.50 -27.09 -4.04
N VAL A 53 -7.20 -27.14 -3.77
CA VAL A 53 -6.15 -27.23 -4.79
C VAL A 53 -5.55 -28.63 -4.74
N GLU A 54 -5.66 -29.36 -5.84
CA GLU A 54 -5.08 -30.69 -5.96
C GLU A 54 -3.55 -30.60 -5.89
N THR A 55 -2.99 -31.08 -4.78
CA THR A 55 -1.54 -31.21 -4.59
C THR A 55 -1.22 -32.59 -4.03
N LYS A 56 -0.06 -33.14 -4.42
CA LYS A 56 0.41 -34.44 -3.93
C LYS A 56 1.56 -34.24 -2.95
N GLY A 57 1.30 -34.47 -1.67
CA GLY A 57 2.31 -34.39 -0.61
C GLY A 57 2.73 -32.95 -0.28
N VAL A 58 3.88 -32.82 0.40
CA VAL A 58 4.40 -31.52 0.83
C VAL A 58 4.92 -30.73 -0.36
N LEU A 59 4.29 -29.57 -0.62
CA LEU A 59 4.69 -28.67 -1.70
C LEU A 59 5.98 -27.92 -1.34
N LYS A 60 7.05 -28.14 -2.11
CA LYS A 60 8.31 -27.41 -1.92
C LYS A 60 8.29 -26.07 -2.65
N GLY A 61 8.98 -25.08 -2.09
CA GLY A 61 9.14 -23.76 -2.70
C GLY A 61 7.83 -22.97 -2.82
N PHE A 62 6.83 -23.28 -1.98
CA PHE A 62 5.56 -22.57 -1.94
C PHE A 62 5.80 -21.06 -1.76
N THR A 63 5.18 -20.26 -2.62
CA THR A 63 5.28 -18.81 -2.58
C THR A 63 3.98 -18.18 -3.04
N VAL A 64 3.52 -17.17 -2.30
CA VAL A 64 2.40 -16.30 -2.63
C VAL A 64 2.96 -14.90 -2.89
N MET A 65 2.63 -14.29 -4.02
CA MET A 65 3.11 -12.96 -4.39
C MET A 65 1.96 -12.08 -4.84
N GLN A 66 1.84 -10.92 -4.22
CA GLN A 66 0.91 -9.87 -4.63
C GLN A 66 1.58 -9.01 -5.70
N ASP A 67 1.16 -9.11 -6.97
CA ASP A 67 1.74 -8.31 -8.06
C ASP A 67 0.93 -7.01 -8.27
N LEU A 68 1.36 -5.94 -7.61
CA LEU A 68 0.70 -4.61 -7.67
C LEU A 68 0.85 -3.92 -9.03
N GLU A 69 1.74 -4.40 -9.89
CA GLU A 69 1.94 -3.89 -11.25
C GLU A 69 0.99 -4.57 -12.24
N ARG A 70 0.74 -5.87 -12.05
CA ARG A 70 -0.19 -6.64 -12.90
C ARG A 70 -1.62 -6.61 -12.42
N GLY A 71 -1.85 -6.37 -11.13
CA GLY A 71 -3.18 -6.44 -10.53
C GLY A 71 -3.64 -7.88 -10.32
N CYS A 72 -2.77 -8.76 -9.82
CA CYS A 72 -3.12 -10.16 -9.54
C CYS A 72 -2.31 -10.70 -8.38
N VAL A 73 -2.73 -11.86 -7.85
CA VAL A 73 -1.92 -12.65 -6.93
C VAL A 73 -1.37 -13.85 -7.70
N SER A 74 -0.08 -14.13 -7.55
CA SER A 74 0.59 -15.27 -8.18
C SER A 74 0.99 -16.26 -7.11
N VAL A 75 0.75 -17.54 -7.36
CA VAL A 75 1.10 -18.62 -6.45
C VAL A 75 1.90 -19.66 -7.21
N TRP A 76 3.00 -20.11 -6.64
CA TRP A 76 3.80 -21.18 -7.24
C TRP A 76 4.49 -22.05 -6.20
N GLY A 77 4.90 -23.23 -6.65
CA GLY A 77 5.69 -24.22 -5.94
C GLY A 77 6.12 -25.32 -6.91
N GLU A 78 6.74 -26.39 -6.40
CA GLU A 78 7.11 -27.55 -7.21
C GLU A 78 5.86 -28.20 -7.83
N GLY A 79 5.72 -28.11 -9.15
CA GLY A 79 4.57 -28.67 -9.88
C GLY A 79 3.26 -27.87 -9.78
N LEU A 80 3.28 -26.69 -9.14
CA LEU A 80 2.10 -25.82 -8.99
C LEU A 80 2.41 -24.40 -9.46
N SER A 81 1.56 -23.82 -10.31
CA SER A 81 1.68 -22.42 -10.73
C SER A 81 0.36 -21.88 -11.24
N TYR A 82 -0.22 -20.92 -10.53
CA TYR A 82 -1.45 -20.24 -10.96
C TYR A 82 -1.47 -18.77 -10.58
N HIS A 83 -2.42 -18.04 -11.17
CA HIS A 83 -2.71 -16.66 -10.83
C HIS A 83 -4.17 -16.52 -10.41
N VAL A 84 -4.39 -15.74 -9.37
CA VAL A 84 -5.71 -15.28 -8.94
C VAL A 84 -5.94 -13.89 -9.52
N LEU A 85 -6.97 -13.77 -10.34
CA LEU A 85 -7.31 -12.55 -11.07
C LEU A 85 -8.29 -11.67 -10.27
N PRO A 86 -8.43 -10.37 -10.61
CA PRO A 86 -9.44 -9.48 -10.01
C PRO A 86 -10.88 -9.98 -10.11
N THR A 87 -11.16 -10.86 -11.06
CA THR A 87 -12.47 -11.50 -11.24
C THR A 87 -12.65 -12.75 -10.37
N LEU A 88 -11.79 -12.95 -9.37
CA LEU A 88 -11.70 -14.16 -8.53
C LEU A 88 -11.39 -15.47 -9.28
N LYS A 89 -11.09 -15.39 -10.58
CA LYS A 89 -10.74 -16.57 -11.39
C LYS A 89 -9.31 -17.00 -11.12
N ILE A 90 -9.12 -18.31 -10.99
CA ILE A 90 -7.81 -18.95 -10.94
C ILE A 90 -7.44 -19.38 -12.36
N VAL A 91 -6.21 -19.08 -12.78
CA VAL A 91 -5.70 -19.42 -14.12
C VAL A 91 -4.29 -19.99 -14.05
N GLU A 92 -4.08 -21.15 -14.68
CA GLU A 92 -2.80 -21.88 -14.74
C GLU A 92 -2.01 -21.55 -16.01
N THR A 93 -1.79 -20.27 -16.27
CA THR A 93 -0.98 -19.82 -17.41
C THR A 93 0.13 -18.93 -16.94
N LYS A 94 1.33 -19.01 -17.53
CA LYS A 94 2.47 -18.17 -17.14
C LYS A 94 2.20 -16.67 -17.35
N ASN A 95 1.38 -16.33 -18.33
CA ASN A 95 1.12 -14.95 -18.76
C ASN A 95 -0.39 -14.71 -18.93
N PRO A 96 -1.18 -14.68 -17.85
CA PRO A 96 -2.58 -14.32 -17.97
C PRO A 96 -2.73 -12.93 -18.57
N LYS A 97 -3.70 -12.80 -19.49
CA LYS A 97 -4.10 -11.52 -20.07
C LYS A 97 -4.87 -10.73 -19.02
N ILE A 98 -4.17 -9.89 -18.29
CA ILE A 98 -4.74 -9.05 -17.23
C ILE A 98 -4.76 -7.61 -17.71
N LYS A 99 -5.92 -6.95 -17.59
CA LYS A 99 -6.01 -5.51 -17.79
C LYS A 99 -5.22 -4.84 -16.66
N LYS A 100 -4.15 -4.15 -17.01
CA LYS A 100 -3.33 -3.44 -16.03
C LYS A 100 -4.19 -2.40 -15.28
N PRO A 101 -3.93 -2.18 -13.98
CA PRO A 101 -4.63 -1.15 -13.24
C PRO A 101 -4.41 0.24 -13.85
N ALA A 102 -5.46 1.07 -13.84
CA ALA A 102 -5.46 2.39 -14.46
C ALA A 102 -4.66 3.44 -13.66
N PHE A 103 -4.44 3.22 -12.37
CA PHE A 103 -3.69 4.16 -11.54
C PHE A 103 -2.19 4.02 -11.80
N HIS A 104 -1.50 5.15 -11.94
CA HIS A 104 -0.10 5.18 -12.39
C HIS A 104 0.86 5.82 -11.39
N GLU A 105 0.40 6.51 -10.34
CA GLU A 105 1.35 7.10 -9.38
C GLU A 105 2.19 6.00 -8.72
N LYS A 106 3.49 6.26 -8.60
CA LYS A 106 4.46 5.34 -8.01
C LYS A 106 5.42 6.09 -7.11
N LEU A 107 5.75 5.47 -5.99
CA LEU A 107 6.69 5.96 -5.00
C LEU A 107 7.88 5.00 -4.88
N SER A 108 9.08 5.55 -4.77
CA SER A 108 10.32 4.82 -4.51
C SER A 108 11.17 5.59 -3.51
N LEU A 109 11.56 4.94 -2.42
CA LEU A 109 12.35 5.53 -1.32
C LEU A 109 13.75 4.93 -1.20
N GLY A 110 14.28 4.41 -2.31
CA GLY A 110 15.67 3.96 -2.42
C GLY A 110 15.99 2.61 -1.76
N SER A 111 14.99 1.84 -1.32
CA SER A 111 15.23 0.46 -0.87
C SER A 111 15.34 -0.51 -2.05
N HIS A 112 16.38 -1.33 -2.05
CA HIS A 112 16.64 -2.37 -3.06
C HIS A 112 16.55 -3.80 -2.47
N LYS A 113 16.09 -3.93 -1.23
CA LYS A 113 15.94 -5.23 -0.57
C LYS A 113 14.81 -6.03 -1.23
N LYS A 114 14.87 -7.36 -1.09
CA LYS A 114 13.77 -8.24 -1.49
C LYS A 114 12.53 -7.94 -0.65
N GLN A 115 11.36 -7.95 -1.28
CA GLN A 115 10.06 -7.71 -0.64
C GLN A 115 9.49 -9.02 -0.05
N GLU A 116 10.34 -9.81 0.58
CA GLU A 116 9.92 -10.97 1.37
C GLU A 116 9.22 -10.45 2.62
N TRP A 117 7.94 -10.74 2.75
CA TRP A 117 7.03 -9.99 3.61
C TRP A 117 7.39 -10.11 5.09
N GLU A 118 7.76 -11.31 5.54
CA GLU A 118 8.17 -11.61 6.90
C GLU A 118 9.38 -10.74 7.29
N MET A 119 10.29 -10.57 6.33
CA MET A 119 11.48 -9.76 6.49
C MET A 119 11.17 -8.26 6.40
N VAL A 120 10.19 -7.85 5.59
CA VAL A 120 9.67 -6.46 5.55
C VAL A 120 9.01 -6.10 6.89
N LYS A 121 8.09 -6.93 7.40
CA LYS A 121 7.41 -6.75 8.70
C LYS A 121 8.43 -6.69 9.84
N LYS A 122 9.39 -7.62 9.87
CA LYS A 122 10.44 -7.65 10.90
C LYS A 122 11.32 -6.39 10.93
N ARG A 123 11.63 -5.81 9.76
CA ARG A 123 12.46 -4.60 9.69
C ARG A 123 11.68 -3.33 9.99
N CYS A 124 10.38 -3.31 9.70
CA CYS A 124 9.51 -2.14 9.79
C CYS A 124 10.11 -0.87 9.16
N ASP A 125 10.84 -1.05 8.05
CA ASP A 125 11.51 0.04 7.34
C ASP A 125 10.53 0.71 6.37
N PHE A 126 10.12 1.93 6.65
CA PHE A 126 9.12 2.63 5.84
C PHE A 126 9.57 2.98 4.42
N ARG A 127 10.88 2.87 4.12
CA ARG A 127 11.36 2.94 2.73
C ARG A 127 10.95 1.72 1.91
N GLU A 128 10.59 0.62 2.58
CA GLU A 128 10.05 -0.60 1.99
C GLU A 128 8.51 -0.62 2.03
N VAL A 129 7.93 -0.18 3.16
CA VAL A 129 6.48 -0.25 3.39
C VAL A 129 5.71 0.81 2.60
N PHE A 130 6.12 2.08 2.62
CA PHE A 130 5.34 3.15 1.97
C PHE A 130 5.15 2.98 0.46
N PRO A 131 6.15 2.55 -0.33
CA PRO A 131 5.93 2.24 -1.74
C PRO A 131 4.83 1.20 -1.99
N LEU A 132 4.76 0.17 -1.14
CA LEU A 132 3.76 -0.89 -1.21
C LEU A 132 2.38 -0.38 -0.79
N TRP A 133 2.32 0.29 0.37
CA TRP A 133 1.08 0.85 0.90
C TRP A 133 0.49 1.88 -0.05
N PHE A 134 1.29 2.85 -0.48
CA PHE A 134 0.86 3.89 -1.40
C PHE A 134 0.28 3.28 -2.67
N ARG A 135 0.99 2.32 -3.27
CA ARG A 135 0.52 1.66 -4.48
C ARG A 135 -0.76 0.88 -4.25
N LEU A 136 -0.83 0.05 -3.21
CA LEU A 136 -1.99 -0.77 -2.91
C LEU A 136 -3.21 0.10 -2.60
N GLY A 137 -3.05 1.10 -1.73
CA GLY A 137 -4.11 2.01 -1.32
C GLY A 137 -4.65 2.89 -2.43
N SER A 138 -3.82 3.28 -3.41
CA SER A 138 -4.31 3.95 -4.62
C SER A 138 -5.04 3.04 -5.60
N LEU A 139 -4.93 1.71 -5.45
CA LEU A 139 -5.69 0.73 -6.21
C LEU A 139 -6.96 0.29 -5.49
N THR A 140 -7.07 0.52 -4.19
CA THR A 140 -8.20 0.04 -3.39
C THR A 140 -9.50 0.78 -3.75
N PRO A 141 -10.58 0.06 -4.13
CA PRO A 141 -11.85 0.68 -4.48
C PRO A 141 -12.65 1.01 -3.22
N VAL A 142 -12.36 2.15 -2.61
CA VAL A 142 -13.11 2.66 -1.46
C VAL A 142 -13.93 3.87 -1.89
N GLU A 143 -15.24 3.81 -1.67
CA GLU A 143 -16.14 4.92 -1.91
C GLU A 143 -16.40 5.72 -0.63
N GLY A 144 -16.61 7.02 -0.79
CA GLY A 144 -16.89 7.92 0.33
C GLY A 144 -15.67 8.29 1.16
N SER A 145 -15.89 9.17 2.12
CA SER A 145 -14.89 9.62 3.09
C SER A 145 -15.04 8.86 4.40
N LEU A 146 -13.92 8.43 4.98
CA LEU A 146 -13.89 7.88 6.34
C LEU A 146 -14.52 8.87 7.34
N LYS A 147 -15.53 8.43 8.09
CA LYS A 147 -16.23 9.26 9.09
C LYS A 147 -15.78 8.95 10.52
N SER A 148 -15.46 7.69 10.79
CA SER A 148 -15.06 7.20 12.10
C SER A 148 -13.65 7.65 12.46
N LYS A 149 -13.49 8.03 13.71
CA LYS A 149 -12.21 8.35 14.35
C LYS A 149 -11.92 7.45 15.54
N LYS A 150 -12.67 6.35 15.68
CA LYS A 150 -12.58 5.38 16.78
C LYS A 150 -11.79 4.14 16.35
N GLY A 151 -11.41 3.31 17.32
CA GLY A 151 -10.71 2.05 17.04
C GLY A 151 -9.39 2.30 16.32
N ILE A 152 -9.09 1.44 15.36
CA ILE A 152 -7.89 1.56 14.52
C ILE A 152 -7.82 2.88 13.73
N PHE A 153 -8.97 3.47 13.38
CA PHE A 153 -9.02 4.74 12.64
C PHE A 153 -8.53 5.94 13.46
N SER A 154 -8.50 5.82 14.80
CA SER A 154 -7.85 6.84 15.64
C SER A 154 -6.35 6.98 15.33
N LEU A 155 -5.67 5.90 14.93
CA LEU A 155 -4.25 5.94 14.56
C LEU A 155 -4.01 6.63 13.21
N LEU A 156 -5.00 6.65 12.30
CA LEU A 156 -4.94 7.49 11.10
C LEU A 156 -5.00 8.97 11.46
N GLU A 157 -5.89 9.34 12.39
CA GLU A 157 -5.98 10.71 12.88
C GLU A 157 -4.70 11.13 13.59
N GLU A 158 -4.07 10.25 14.39
CA GLU A 158 -2.74 10.53 14.96
C GLU A 158 -1.69 10.83 13.87
N CYS A 159 -1.66 10.04 12.78
CA CYS A 159 -0.74 10.29 11.66
C CYS A 159 -1.01 11.66 11.04
N LYS A 160 -2.28 11.97 10.78
CA LYS A 160 -2.72 13.25 10.21
C LYS A 160 -2.33 14.42 11.11
N GLU A 161 -2.53 14.33 12.42
CA GLU A 161 -2.14 15.36 13.39
C GLU A 161 -0.63 15.64 13.34
N LYS A 162 0.23 14.62 13.19
CA LYS A 162 1.68 14.84 13.09
C LYS A 162 2.08 15.53 11.77
N ILE A 163 1.38 15.21 10.69
CA ILE A 163 1.57 15.85 9.37
C ILE A 163 1.12 17.32 9.44
N ASP A 164 -0.07 17.58 9.97
CA ASP A 164 -0.65 18.93 10.07
C ASP A 164 0.15 19.81 11.05
N ALA A 165 0.76 19.21 12.08
CA ALA A 165 1.65 19.91 13.01
C ALA A 165 3.07 20.18 12.46
N HIS A 166 3.36 19.77 11.21
CA HIS A 166 4.68 19.90 10.58
C HIS A 166 5.85 19.37 11.43
N ARG A 167 5.68 18.17 12.01
CA ARG A 167 6.69 17.48 12.84
C ARG A 167 7.25 16.22 12.15
N PRO A 168 8.07 16.35 11.10
CA PRO A 168 8.50 15.25 10.25
C PRO A 168 9.20 14.11 11.01
N GLU A 169 9.88 14.40 12.12
CA GLU A 169 10.56 13.44 12.98
C GLU A 169 9.61 12.55 13.81
N ARG A 170 8.32 12.88 13.88
CA ARG A 170 7.30 12.09 14.59
C ARG A 170 6.35 11.34 13.67
N ILE A 171 6.37 11.65 12.37
CA ILE A 171 5.44 11.07 11.39
C ILE A 171 5.59 9.55 11.31
N LEU A 172 6.81 9.05 11.11
CA LEU A 172 7.02 7.60 10.93
C LEU A 172 6.66 6.78 12.17
N PHE A 173 6.86 7.33 13.37
CA PHE A 173 6.43 6.68 14.61
C PHE A 173 4.91 6.47 14.68
N SER A 174 4.12 7.47 14.28
CA SER A 174 2.66 7.31 14.19
C SER A 174 2.26 6.28 13.13
N PHE A 175 2.93 6.29 11.97
CA PHE A 175 2.71 5.28 10.93
C PHE A 175 3.12 3.87 11.38
N GLU A 176 4.13 3.71 12.22
CA GLU A 176 4.54 2.43 12.81
C GLU A 176 3.43 1.82 13.64
N ARG A 177 2.85 2.60 14.56
CA ARG A 177 1.72 2.16 15.39
C ARG A 177 0.54 1.73 14.52
N LEU A 178 0.18 2.55 13.54
CA LEU A 178 -0.90 2.23 12.59
C LEU A 178 -0.58 0.97 11.77
N PHE A 179 0.65 0.84 11.27
CA PHE A 179 1.07 -0.29 10.45
C PHE A 179 0.99 -1.61 11.21
N LEU A 180 1.49 -1.63 12.45
CA LEU A 180 1.56 -2.83 13.28
C LEU A 180 0.16 -3.28 13.75
N ALA A 181 -0.68 -2.34 14.19
CA ALA A 181 -2.03 -2.67 14.65
C ALA A 181 -3.00 -2.94 13.49
N GLY A 182 -2.92 -2.15 12.41
CA GLY A 182 -3.94 -2.08 11.37
C GLY A 182 -3.76 -3.03 10.20
N PHE A 183 -2.64 -3.76 10.12
CA PHE A 183 -2.37 -4.66 9.00
C PHE A 183 -1.84 -6.01 9.45
N ARG A 184 -2.28 -7.06 8.76
CA ARG A 184 -1.74 -8.43 8.86
C ARG A 184 -1.23 -8.91 7.51
N SER A 185 -0.37 -9.93 7.53
CA SER A 185 0.27 -10.52 6.35
C SER A 185 0.64 -9.42 5.34
N MET A 186 0.56 -9.65 4.02
CA MET A 186 0.93 -8.69 2.97
C MET A 186 -0.06 -7.51 2.86
N MET A 187 -0.07 -6.65 3.88
CA MET A 187 -0.88 -5.43 3.98
C MET A 187 -2.40 -5.64 3.86
N VAL A 188 -2.90 -6.75 4.39
CA VAL A 188 -4.35 -6.94 4.53
C VAL A 188 -4.82 -6.09 5.72
N PRO A 189 -5.73 -5.12 5.51
CA PRO A 189 -6.19 -4.25 6.60
C PRO A 189 -7.10 -5.00 7.56
N ARG A 190 -7.04 -4.65 8.85
CA ARG A 190 -7.88 -5.20 9.91
C ARG A 190 -8.34 -4.10 10.87
N LEU A 191 -9.54 -4.27 11.43
CA LEU A 191 -10.12 -3.32 12.40
C LEU A 191 -9.75 -3.65 13.85
N VAL A 192 -9.28 -4.88 14.10
CA VAL A 192 -8.94 -5.41 15.41
C VAL A 192 -7.47 -5.80 15.41
N ASP A 193 -6.77 -5.51 16.51
CA ASP A 193 -5.39 -5.95 16.72
C ASP A 193 -5.36 -7.43 17.11
N GLU A 194 -5.33 -8.31 16.11
CA GLU A 194 -5.22 -9.77 16.31
C GLU A 194 -3.84 -10.19 16.85
N ASP A 195 -2.85 -9.31 16.82
CA ASP A 195 -1.50 -9.57 17.32
C ASP A 195 -1.36 -9.15 18.80
N TYR A 196 -2.39 -8.53 19.40
CA TYR A 196 -2.45 -8.09 20.80
C TYR A 196 -1.23 -7.27 21.24
N LEU A 197 -0.80 -6.31 20.41
CA LEU A 197 0.41 -5.52 20.62
C LEU A 197 0.25 -4.42 21.68
N GLY A 198 -0.96 -4.20 22.18
CA GLY A 198 -1.25 -3.18 23.19
C GLY A 198 -1.14 -1.74 22.65
N ILE A 199 -1.23 -1.57 21.33
CA ILE A 199 -1.16 -0.24 20.67
C ILE A 199 -2.45 0.55 20.88
N LEU A 200 -3.59 -0.16 20.87
CA LEU A 200 -4.91 0.37 21.15
C LEU A 200 -5.38 -0.08 22.55
N PRO A 201 -6.27 0.68 23.20
CA PRO A 201 -6.96 0.23 24.42
C PRO A 201 -7.76 -1.05 24.16
N ALA A 202 -7.86 -1.92 25.17
CA ALA A 202 -8.56 -3.22 25.05
C ALA A 202 -10.07 -3.09 24.74
N GLU A 203 -10.68 -1.97 25.12
CA GLU A 203 -12.13 -1.72 24.98
C GLU A 203 -12.49 -0.93 23.70
N CYS A 204 -11.60 -0.89 22.71
CA CYS A 204 -11.88 -0.14 21.48
C CYS A 204 -12.91 -0.87 20.61
N GLU A 205 -14.12 -0.32 20.50
CA GLU A 205 -15.12 -0.83 19.57
C GLU A 205 -14.61 -0.71 18.12
N PRO A 206 -14.68 -1.79 17.32
CA PRO A 206 -14.37 -1.71 15.90
C PRO A 206 -15.36 -0.77 15.22
N GLY A 207 -14.86 0.09 14.33
CA GLY A 207 -15.72 0.97 13.54
C GLY A 207 -16.65 0.16 12.61
N SER A 208 -17.79 0.73 12.23
CA SER A 208 -18.73 0.09 11.29
C SER A 208 -18.33 0.26 9.81
N GLU A 209 -17.24 0.99 9.54
CA GLU A 209 -16.72 1.23 8.20
C GLU A 209 -15.72 0.15 7.78
N THR A 210 -15.57 -0.07 6.47
CA THR A 210 -14.63 -1.06 5.92
C THR A 210 -13.19 -0.77 6.35
N ALA A 211 -12.46 -1.83 6.70
CA ALA A 211 -11.02 -1.78 6.96
C ALA A 211 -10.21 -1.24 5.76
N LEU A 212 -10.76 -1.32 4.54
CA LEU A 212 -10.12 -0.82 3.33
C LEU A 212 -9.82 0.68 3.38
N HIS A 213 -10.54 1.46 4.21
CA HIS A 213 -10.19 2.87 4.46
C HIS A 213 -8.78 3.05 5.01
N LEU A 214 -8.22 2.08 5.74
CA LEU A 214 -6.82 2.14 6.20
C LEU A 214 -5.83 2.24 5.03
N LEU A 215 -6.13 1.57 3.93
CA LEU A 215 -5.30 1.60 2.73
C LEU A 215 -5.45 2.93 1.98
N SER A 216 -6.68 3.33 1.67
CA SER A 216 -6.95 4.53 0.87
C SER A 216 -6.55 5.82 1.61
N GLU A 217 -6.92 5.94 2.89
CA GLU A 217 -6.55 7.10 3.72
C GLU A 217 -5.05 7.10 4.02
N GLY A 218 -4.47 5.93 4.32
CA GLY A 218 -3.03 5.80 4.50
C GLY A 218 -2.24 6.23 3.26
N ALA A 219 -2.67 5.82 2.06
CA ALA A 219 -2.06 6.26 0.80
C ALA A 219 -2.21 7.77 0.59
N ARG A 220 -3.35 8.36 0.95
CA ARG A 220 -3.57 9.82 0.89
C ARG A 220 -2.63 10.59 1.83
N LEU A 221 -2.44 10.09 3.05
CA LEU A 221 -1.49 10.66 4.02
C LEU A 221 -0.04 10.47 3.55
N ILE A 222 0.33 9.30 3.02
CA ILE A 222 1.67 9.09 2.45
C ILE A 222 1.92 10.06 1.29
N ARG A 223 0.94 10.25 0.40
CA ARG A 223 1.03 11.21 -0.71
C ARG A 223 1.26 12.63 -0.22
N SER A 224 0.56 13.06 0.82
CA SER A 224 0.66 14.42 1.36
C SER A 224 2.03 14.74 1.98
N LEU A 225 2.85 13.73 2.30
CA LEU A 225 4.24 13.94 2.71
C LEU A 225 5.10 14.52 1.59
N PHE A 226 4.79 14.16 0.34
CA PHE A 226 5.60 14.48 -0.83
C PHE A 226 4.98 15.57 -1.70
N ILE A 227 3.66 15.66 -1.73
CA ILE A 227 2.95 16.66 -2.52
C ILE A 227 1.59 17.00 -1.91
N THR A 228 1.32 18.29 -1.72
CA THR A 228 -0.02 18.79 -1.41
C THR A 228 -0.43 19.83 -2.44
N GLN A 229 -1.73 19.95 -2.68
CA GLN A 229 -2.26 20.90 -3.63
C GLN A 229 -3.44 21.64 -3.01
N LYS A 230 -3.44 22.97 -3.17
CA LYS A 230 -4.55 23.84 -2.83
C LYS A 230 -4.75 24.87 -3.95
N LYS A 231 -5.83 24.75 -4.71
CA LYS A 231 -6.06 25.57 -5.91
C LYS A 231 -4.86 25.46 -6.88
N ASN A 232 -4.25 26.59 -7.22
CA ASN A 232 -3.10 26.70 -8.12
C ASN A 232 -1.75 26.58 -7.41
N GLU A 233 -1.74 26.37 -6.09
CA GLU A 233 -0.52 26.21 -5.30
C GLU A 233 -0.25 24.71 -5.06
N ILE A 234 0.94 24.26 -5.48
CA ILE A 234 1.43 22.90 -5.28
C ILE A 234 2.65 22.97 -4.37
N LYS A 235 2.56 22.37 -3.18
CA LYS A 235 3.69 22.23 -2.27
C LYS A 235 4.41 20.92 -2.51
N ILE A 236 5.71 20.99 -2.67
CA ILE A 236 6.60 19.88 -2.96
C ILE A 236 7.36 19.52 -1.68
N LEU A 237 7.39 18.24 -1.32
CA LEU A 237 8.02 17.70 -0.11
C LEU A 237 7.68 18.45 1.20
N PRO A 238 6.41 18.82 1.45
CA PRO A 238 6.06 19.71 2.57
C PRO A 238 6.30 19.09 3.96
N ASN A 239 6.34 17.75 4.06
CA ASN A 239 6.44 17.03 5.33
C ASN A 239 7.33 15.79 5.20
N LEU A 240 8.50 15.92 4.56
CA LEU A 240 9.41 14.80 4.29
C LEU A 240 10.06 14.29 5.60
N PRO A 241 9.80 13.04 6.02
CA PRO A 241 10.48 12.45 7.17
C PRO A 241 12.01 12.38 6.98
N PRO A 242 12.80 12.58 8.06
CA PRO A 242 14.25 12.66 7.96
C PRO A 242 14.93 11.37 7.45
N GLU A 243 14.26 10.23 7.56
CA GLU A 243 14.70 8.92 7.07
C GLU A 243 14.63 8.81 5.55
N PHE A 244 13.81 9.63 4.89
CA PHE A 244 13.60 9.62 3.43
C PHE A 244 14.61 10.54 2.73
N PHE A 245 15.88 10.25 2.94
CA PHE A 245 17.01 11.01 2.41
C PHE A 245 16.96 11.23 0.89
N ALA A 246 16.47 10.23 0.16
CA ALA A 246 16.36 10.28 -1.29
C ALA A 246 15.17 9.44 -1.76
N GLY A 247 14.59 9.82 -2.89
CA GLY A 247 13.49 9.09 -3.47
C GLY A 247 13.01 9.69 -4.77
N ARG A 248 11.99 9.04 -5.32
CA ARG A 248 11.36 9.41 -6.58
C ARG A 248 9.88 9.09 -6.52
N MET A 249 9.06 10.03 -6.97
CA MET A 249 7.63 9.86 -7.12
C MET A 249 7.27 10.26 -8.55
N VAL A 250 6.51 9.42 -9.27
CA VAL A 250 6.21 9.67 -10.70
C VAL A 250 4.74 9.54 -10.97
N GLN A 251 4.36 10.13 -12.10
CA GLN A 251 3.02 10.13 -12.65
C GLN A 251 1.98 10.72 -11.71
N LEU A 252 2.40 11.64 -10.83
CA LEU A 252 1.54 12.30 -9.85
C LEU A 252 0.50 13.13 -10.59
N ASN A 253 -0.77 12.84 -10.36
CA ASN A 253 -1.85 13.58 -10.96
C ASN A 253 -2.18 14.81 -10.13
N CYS A 254 -1.96 15.99 -10.70
CA CYS A 254 -2.32 17.29 -10.13
C CYS A 254 -3.23 18.03 -11.11
N ASP A 255 -3.90 19.11 -10.68
CA ASP A 255 -4.80 19.85 -11.59
C ASP A 255 -4.04 20.49 -12.76
N ALA A 256 -2.79 20.90 -12.54
CA ALA A 256 -1.92 21.46 -13.58
C ALA A 256 -1.46 20.40 -14.62
N GLY A 257 -1.46 19.12 -14.25
CA GLY A 257 -0.96 18.06 -15.11
C GLY A 257 -0.35 16.89 -14.34
N GLU A 258 0.45 16.11 -15.05
CA GLU A 258 1.20 14.99 -14.47
C GLU A 258 2.60 15.45 -14.02
N VAL A 259 2.97 15.15 -12.78
CA VAL A 259 4.24 15.58 -12.17
C VAL A 259 5.12 14.38 -11.82
N ASP A 260 6.39 14.45 -12.19
CA ASP A 260 7.44 13.58 -11.65
C ASP A 260 8.36 14.37 -10.74
N LEU A 261 8.75 13.77 -9.62
CA LEU A 261 9.63 14.32 -8.60
C LEU A 261 10.80 13.36 -8.35
N GLU A 262 12.03 13.88 -8.35
CA GLU A 262 13.21 13.19 -7.81
C GLU A 262 13.89 14.11 -6.78
N TRP A 263 14.24 13.55 -5.63
CA TRP A 263 14.95 14.25 -4.57
C TRP A 263 16.11 13.43 -4.03
N THR A 264 17.13 14.13 -3.55
CA THR A 264 18.33 13.54 -2.92
C THR A 264 18.84 14.48 -1.84
N LYS A 265 19.39 13.92 -0.77
CA LYS A 265 19.82 14.71 0.40
C LYS A 265 18.70 15.61 0.95
N LYS A 266 17.45 15.13 0.86
CA LYS A 266 16.22 15.86 1.24
C LYS A 266 15.92 17.12 0.42
N CYS A 267 16.65 17.36 -0.67
CA CYS A 267 16.42 18.49 -1.56
C CYS A 267 15.91 18.03 -2.92
N MET A 268 15.04 18.85 -3.54
CA MET A 268 14.57 18.60 -4.89
C MET A 268 15.74 18.61 -5.88
N ARG A 269 15.81 17.57 -6.71
CA ARG A 269 16.83 17.41 -7.74
C ARG A 269 16.26 17.64 -9.13
N GLN A 270 15.09 17.08 -9.39
CA GLN A 270 14.42 17.16 -10.68
C GLN A 270 12.92 17.14 -10.50
N MET A 271 12.23 18.00 -11.24
CA MET A 271 10.79 17.97 -11.39
C MET A 271 10.45 18.01 -12.88
N VAL A 272 9.50 17.18 -13.32
CA VAL A 272 8.99 17.19 -14.70
C VAL A 272 7.48 17.35 -14.65
N LEU A 273 6.97 18.48 -15.13
CA LEU A 273 5.54 18.72 -15.31
C LEU A 273 5.17 18.42 -16.77
N ARG A 274 4.14 17.60 -16.96
CA ARG A 274 3.47 17.36 -18.24
C ARG A 274 2.08 17.98 -18.13
N GLU A 275 1.94 19.17 -18.70
CA GLU A 275 0.71 19.95 -18.60
C GLU A 275 -0.49 19.21 -19.22
N LYS A 276 -1.65 19.36 -18.59
CA LYS A 276 -2.94 18.93 -19.17
C LYS A 276 -3.78 20.11 -19.66
N ARG A 277 -3.51 21.29 -19.12
CA ARG A 277 -4.26 22.53 -19.35
C ARG A 277 -3.31 23.71 -19.21
N SER A 278 -3.53 24.76 -20.01
CA SER A 278 -2.82 26.03 -19.85
C SER A 278 -3.37 26.80 -18.65
N GLY A 279 -2.48 27.37 -17.85
CA GLY A 279 -2.84 28.17 -16.68
C GLY A 279 -1.62 28.51 -15.83
N GLU A 280 -1.83 29.35 -14.83
CA GLU A 280 -0.81 29.69 -13.84
C GLU A 280 -0.79 28.63 -12.73
N VAL A 281 0.41 28.17 -12.38
CA VAL A 281 0.65 27.24 -11.28
C VAL A 281 1.86 27.72 -10.46
N THR A 282 1.71 27.73 -9.15
CA THR A 282 2.75 28.13 -8.20
C THR A 282 3.28 26.89 -7.50
N PHE A 283 4.60 26.70 -7.54
CA PHE A 283 5.28 25.63 -6.82
C PHE A 283 5.97 26.19 -5.58
N ASP A 284 5.63 25.63 -4.42
CA ASP A 284 6.29 25.88 -3.13
C ASP A 284 7.26 24.73 -2.85
N PHE A 285 8.55 25.05 -2.72
CA PHE A 285 9.62 24.09 -2.46
C PHE A 285 10.17 24.31 -1.06
N PRO A 286 10.65 23.26 -0.37
CA PRO A 286 11.20 23.42 0.95
C PRO A 286 12.44 24.32 0.87
N SER A 287 12.50 25.32 1.76
CA SER A 287 13.68 26.15 1.93
C SER A 287 14.89 25.26 2.18
N SER A 288 15.97 25.49 1.44
CA SER A 288 17.22 24.74 1.62
C SER A 288 17.69 24.95 3.06
N ALA A 289 17.70 23.89 3.87
CA ALA A 289 18.29 23.88 5.21
C ALA A 289 19.81 23.71 5.12
#